data_AF-D2U2G3-F1
#
_entry.id   AF-D2U2G3-F1
#
_cell.length_a   1.000
_cell.length_b   1.000
_cell.length_c   1.000
_cell.angle_alpha   90.00
_cell.angle_beta   90.00
_cell.angle_gamma   90.00
#
_symmetry.space_group_name_H-M   'P 1'
#
loop_
_entity.id
_entity.type
_entity.pdbx_description
1 polymer ?
#
loop_
_entity_poly.entity_id
_entity_poly.type
_entity_poly.pdbx_seq_one_letter_code
_entity_poly.pdbx_strand_id
1 'polypeptide(L)'
;MNAGDEPALCHNRVSITQDVAHRIIESGLATQLVAERSPTIRADIHTQMEILVESDERLIPGSVVIDEESPKRLWVTADTVDFGRINLSVNDGQ
;
A
#
# COMPACT_ATOMS: atom_id res chain seq x y z
N MET A 1 13.62 24.95 25.38
CA MET A 1 13.50 23.60 24.78
C MET A 1 12.14 23.57 24.08
N ASN A 2 12.09 23.93 22.80
CA ASN A 2 10.83 23.98 22.06
C ASN A 2 10.68 22.68 21.26
N ALA A 3 9.80 21.80 21.72
CA ALA A 3 9.08 20.87 20.87
C ALA A 3 8.00 21.68 20.16
N GLY A 4 8.08 21.88 18.84
CA GLY A 4 7.18 22.84 18.22
C GLY A 4 7.15 22.92 16.70
N ASP A 5 7.51 21.85 15.97
CA ASP A 5 7.28 21.84 14.51
C ASP A 5 6.99 20.47 13.88
N GLU A 6 6.52 19.47 14.63
CA GLU A 6 6.13 18.18 14.01
C GLU A 6 4.85 17.64 14.64
N PRO A 7 3.70 17.75 13.95
CA PRO A 7 2.75 16.62 14.04
C PRO A 7 1.84 16.34 12.82
N ALA A 8 1.38 17.32 12.03
CA ALA A 8 0.22 17.08 11.14
C ALA A 8 0.57 16.26 9.87
N LEU A 9 1.64 16.64 9.16
CA LEU A 9 2.04 15.98 7.91
C LEU A 9 2.51 14.53 8.15
N CYS A 10 3.31 14.31 9.21
CA CYS A 10 3.78 12.99 9.59
C CYS A 10 2.62 12.07 10.03
N HIS A 11 1.68 12.57 10.84
CA HIS A 11 0.54 11.77 11.29
C HIS A 11 -0.35 11.33 10.11
N ASN A 12 -0.58 12.21 9.14
CA ASN A 12 -1.43 11.90 7.99
C ASN A 12 -0.79 10.86 7.06
N ARG A 13 0.51 10.96 6.76
CA ARG A 13 1.22 9.92 5.98
C ARG A 13 1.19 8.56 6.67
N VAL A 14 1.38 8.53 7.99
CA VAL A 14 1.32 7.30 8.78
C VAL A 14 -0.07 6.69 8.75
N SER A 15 -1.12 7.49 8.94
CA SER A 15 -2.51 7.02 8.87
C SER A 15 -2.86 6.48 7.48
N ILE A 16 -2.51 7.20 6.39
CA ILE A 16 -2.74 6.73 5.02
C ILE A 16 -2.03 5.38 4.80
N THR A 17 -0.76 5.29 5.21
CA THR A 17 0.04 4.08 5.08
C THR A 17 -0.58 2.90 5.82
N GLN A 18 -1.08 3.13 7.05
CA GLN A 18 -1.77 2.11 7.82
C GLN A 18 -3.05 1.64 7.13
N ASP A 19 -3.88 2.57 6.65
CA ASP A 19 -5.15 2.26 6.00
C ASP A 19 -4.93 1.45 4.71
N VAL A 20 -3.90 1.80 3.93
CA VAL A 20 -3.47 1.04 2.74
C VAL A 20 -3.04 -0.38 3.11
N ALA A 21 -2.14 -0.52 4.08
CA ALA A 21 -1.68 -1.84 4.52
C ALA A 21 -2.83 -2.71 5.02
N HIS A 22 -3.74 -2.12 5.80
CA HIS A 22 -4.89 -2.80 6.35
C HIS A 22 -5.83 -3.30 5.26
N ARG A 23 -6.20 -2.44 4.29
CA ARG A 23 -7.05 -2.86 3.16
C ARG A 23 -6.44 -4.01 2.37
N ILE A 24 -5.15 -3.96 2.05
CA ILE A 24 -4.47 -5.05 1.32
C ILE A 24 -4.56 -6.36 2.11
N ILE A 25 -4.28 -6.32 3.42
CA ILE A 25 -4.32 -7.52 4.27
C ILE A 25 -5.75 -8.04 4.42
N GLU A 26 -6.72 -7.18 4.75
CA GLU A 26 -8.13 -7.55 4.96
C GLU A 26 -8.80 -8.07 3.69
N SER A 27 -8.38 -7.62 2.51
CA SER A 27 -8.88 -8.13 1.23
C SER A 27 -8.50 -9.60 0.98
N GLY A 28 -7.47 -10.10 1.66
CA GLY A 28 -6.89 -11.42 1.41
C GLY A 28 -6.17 -11.54 0.06
N LEU A 29 -6.04 -10.45 -0.72
CA LEU A 29 -5.32 -10.47 -2.01
C LEU A 29 -3.85 -10.82 -1.81
N ALA A 30 -3.22 -10.35 -0.72
CA ALA A 30 -1.83 -10.68 -0.41
C ALA A 30 -1.65 -12.19 -0.23
N THR A 31 -2.49 -12.81 0.58
CA THR A 31 -2.48 -14.27 0.80
C THR A 31 -2.78 -15.04 -0.49
N GLN A 32 -3.72 -14.58 -1.32
CA GLN A 32 -4.01 -15.17 -2.63
C GLN A 32 -2.80 -15.11 -3.57
N LEU A 33 -2.09 -13.97 -3.59
CA LEU A 33 -0.89 -13.80 -4.39
C LEU A 33 0.21 -14.78 -3.97
N VAL A 34 0.39 -15.03 -2.66
CA VAL A 34 1.37 -16.04 -2.17
C VAL A 34 1.02 -17.44 -2.66
N ALA A 35 -0.27 -17.79 -2.70
CA ALA A 35 -0.74 -19.12 -3.08
C ALA A 35 -0.73 -19.37 -4.61
N GLU A 36 -0.79 -18.31 -5.41
CA GLU A 36 -0.96 -18.40 -6.86
C GLU A 36 0.38 -18.51 -7.61
N ARG A 37 0.44 -19.38 -8.62
CA ARG A 37 1.63 -19.63 -9.47
C ARG A 37 1.46 -19.18 -10.91
N SER A 38 0.23 -19.00 -11.40
CA SER A 38 -0.06 -18.57 -12.76
C SER A 38 0.31 -17.10 -12.94
N PRO A 39 1.20 -16.74 -13.88
CA PRO A 39 1.61 -15.36 -14.09
C PRO A 39 0.43 -14.45 -14.47
N THR A 40 -0.57 -14.99 -15.20
CA THR A 40 -1.76 -14.24 -15.59
C THR A 40 -2.65 -13.91 -14.40
N ILE A 41 -2.89 -14.87 -13.50
CA ILE A 41 -3.74 -14.65 -12.32
C ILE A 41 -3.01 -13.74 -11.33
N ARG A 42 -1.69 -13.89 -11.19
CA ARG A 42 -0.88 -12.99 -10.36
C ARG A 42 -0.96 -11.55 -10.86
N ALA A 43 -0.85 -11.34 -12.18
CA ALA A 43 -0.99 -10.01 -12.78
C ALA A 43 -2.39 -9.42 -12.50
N ASP A 44 -3.45 -10.23 -12.57
CA ASP A 44 -4.80 -9.81 -12.21
C ASP A 44 -4.89 -9.43 -10.72
N ILE A 45 -4.34 -10.23 -9.82
CA ILE A 45 -4.30 -9.94 -8.38
C ILE A 45 -3.57 -8.61 -8.10
N HIS A 46 -2.45 -8.35 -8.79
CA HIS A 46 -1.74 -7.06 -8.71
C HIS A 46 -2.64 -5.90 -9.11
N THR A 47 -3.31 -6.00 -10.26
CA THR A 47 -4.26 -4.98 -10.70
C THR A 47 -5.40 -4.78 -9.71
N GLN A 48 -5.93 -5.86 -9.11
CA GLN A 48 -6.97 -5.75 -8.07
C GLN A 48 -6.44 -5.03 -6.82
N MET A 49 -5.18 -5.30 -6.42
CA MET A 49 -4.57 -4.58 -5.29
C MET A 49 -4.38 -3.10 -5.61
N GLU A 50 -3.90 -2.75 -6.80
CA GLU A 50 -3.75 -1.35 -7.23
C GLU A 50 -5.09 -0.62 -7.16
N ILE A 51 -6.15 -1.18 -7.74
CA ILE A 51 -7.51 -0.61 -7.71
C ILE A 51 -8.01 -0.44 -6.26
N LEU A 52 -7.78 -1.44 -5.40
CA LEU A 52 -8.16 -1.39 -3.99
C LEU A 52 -7.42 -0.28 -3.23
N VAL A 53 -6.15 -0.07 -3.52
CA VAL A 53 -5.35 0.99 -2.89
C VAL A 53 -5.80 2.36 -3.40
N GLU A 54 -6.03 2.48 -4.72
CA GLU A 54 -6.50 3.69 -5.38
C GLU A 54 -7.90 4.13 -4.96
N SER A 55 -8.68 3.27 -4.31
CA SER A 55 -9.97 3.68 -3.73
C SER A 55 -9.82 4.66 -2.56
N ASP A 56 -8.60 4.88 -2.06
CA ASP A 56 -8.30 5.91 -1.07
C ASP A 56 -8.18 7.29 -1.71
N GLU A 57 -9.16 8.16 -1.45
CA GLU A 57 -9.25 9.51 -2.03
C GLU A 57 -8.04 10.42 -1.71
N ARG A 58 -7.21 10.04 -0.73
CA ARG A 58 -5.99 10.77 -0.37
C ARG A 58 -4.81 10.44 -1.28
N LEU A 59 -4.93 9.41 -2.13
CA LEU A 59 -3.94 9.01 -3.12
C LEU A 59 -4.27 9.56 -4.50
N ILE A 60 -3.25 9.85 -5.30
CA ILE A 60 -3.40 10.25 -6.70
C ILE A 60 -3.64 8.99 -7.54
N PRO A 61 -4.77 8.87 -8.25
CA PRO A 61 -5.02 7.74 -9.15
C PRO A 61 -3.94 7.63 -10.23
N GLY A 62 -3.52 6.41 -10.53
CA GLY A 62 -2.43 6.07 -11.43
C GLY A 62 -1.02 6.23 -10.84
N SER A 63 -0.89 6.62 -9.58
CA SER A 63 0.42 6.75 -8.89
C SER A 63 0.79 5.54 -8.03
N VAL A 64 -0.14 4.61 -7.81
CA VAL A 64 0.09 3.42 -6.98
C VAL A 64 0.91 2.42 -7.78
N VAL A 65 1.98 1.93 -7.17
CA VAL A 65 2.83 0.85 -7.69
C VAL A 65 3.04 -0.17 -6.59
N ILE A 66 2.78 -1.44 -6.89
CA ILE A 66 2.93 -2.56 -5.97
C ILE A 66 3.96 -3.53 -6.54
N ASP A 67 5.09 -3.66 -5.85
CA ASP A 67 6.17 -4.57 -6.19
C ASP A 67 6.25 -5.73 -5.19
N GLU A 68 6.55 -6.93 -5.68
CA GLU A 68 6.87 -8.07 -4.82
C GLU A 68 8.37 -8.10 -4.52
N GLU A 69 8.78 -7.58 -3.35
CA GLU A 69 10.17 -7.73 -2.91
C GLU A 69 10.51 -9.18 -2.56
N SER A 70 9.53 -9.93 -2.06
CA SER A 70 9.66 -11.37 -1.79
C SER A 70 8.29 -12.03 -1.74
N PRO A 71 8.20 -13.38 -1.74
CA PRO A 71 6.92 -14.09 -1.66
C PRO A 71 6.03 -13.73 -0.46
N LYS A 72 6.58 -13.08 0.58
CA LYS A 72 5.84 -12.67 1.78
C LYS A 72 5.86 -11.15 2.03
N ARG A 73 6.47 -10.37 1.14
CA ARG A 73 6.65 -8.92 1.32
C ARG A 73 6.31 -8.18 0.03
N LEU A 74 5.29 -7.33 0.13
CA LEU A 74 4.94 -6.34 -0.88
C LEU A 74 5.55 -5.00 -0.51
N TRP A 75 6.01 -4.28 -1.51
CA TRP A 75 6.45 -2.90 -1.42
C TRP A 75 5.50 -2.03 -2.22
N VAL A 76 4.82 -1.11 -1.52
CA VAL A 76 3.81 -0.23 -2.12
C VAL A 76 4.35 1.19 -2.10
N THR A 77 4.26 1.87 -3.24
CA THR A 77 4.53 3.30 -3.35
C THR A 77 3.34 4.01 -3.97
N ALA A 78 3.05 5.22 -3.51
CA ALA A 78 1.96 6.03 -4.03
C ALA A 78 2.24 7.51 -3.79
N ASP A 79 1.73 8.37 -4.67
CA ASP A 79 1.75 9.82 -4.46
C ASP A 79 0.43 10.25 -3.80
N THR A 80 0.53 11.00 -2.71
CA THR A 80 -0.65 11.54 -2.02
C THR A 80 -0.98 12.93 -2.53
N VAL A 81 -2.25 13.33 -2.44
CA VAL A 81 -2.74 14.63 -2.93
C VAL A 81 -2.05 15.80 -2.21
N ASP A 82 -1.99 15.76 -0.87
CA ASP A 82 -1.49 16.87 -0.05
C ASP A 82 -0.13 16.61 0.61
N PHE A 83 0.28 15.34 0.69
CA PHE A 83 1.40 14.94 1.55
C PHE A 83 2.59 14.41 0.76
N GLY A 84 2.62 14.43 -0.57
CA GLY A 84 3.71 13.87 -1.38
C GLY A 84 3.80 12.35 -1.35
N ARG A 85 4.93 11.78 -1.77
CA ARG A 85 5.09 10.31 -1.92
C ARG A 85 5.14 9.57 -0.58
N ILE A 86 4.43 8.45 -0.51
CA ILE A 86 4.53 7.46 0.56
C ILE A 86 5.16 6.17 0.03
N ASN A 87 5.78 5.42 0.94
CA ASN A 87 6.28 4.09 0.70
C ASN A 87 5.99 3.22 1.93
N LEU A 88 5.56 1.98 1.72
CA LEU A 88 5.28 1.05 2.79
C LEU A 88 5.60 -0.39 2.41
N SER A 89 5.97 -1.18 3.41
CA SER A 89 6.12 -2.63 3.26
C SER A 89 4.94 -3.33 3.91
N VAL A 90 4.24 -4.17 3.15
CA VAL A 90 3.18 -5.04 3.66
C VAL A 90 3.75 -6.46 3.75
N ASN A 91 3.73 -7.03 4.96
CA ASN A 91 4.11 -8.42 5.17
C ASN A 91 2.87 -9.24 5.47
N ASP A 92 2.69 -10.37 4.80
CA ASP A 92 1.70 -11.38 5.20
C ASP A 92 2.28 -12.08 6.44
N GLY A 93 1.86 -11.59 7.62
CA GLY A 93 2.39 -11.97 8.93
C GLY A 93 1.95 -13.35 9.42
N GLN A 94 2.08 -14.37 8.57
CA GLN A 94 1.83 -15.78 8.91
C GLN A 94 3.13 -16.59 8.97
#